data_AF-A0A5N5PJT2-F1
#
_entry.id   AF-A0A5N5PJT2-F1
#
_cell.length_a   1.000
_cell.length_b   1.000
_cell.length_c   1.000
_cell.angle_alpha   90.00
_cell.angle_beta   90.00
_cell.angle_gamma   90.00
#
_symmetry.space_group_name_H-M   'P 1'
#
loop_
_entity.id
_entity.type
_entity.pdbx_description
1 polymer ?
#
loop_
_entity_poly.entity_id
_entity_poly.type
_entity_poly.pdbx_seq_one_letter_code
_entity_poly.pdbx_strand_id
1 'polypeptide(L)'
;MPAQRPKGPFKVTLHMASFGYREAEPDDIEFMAIIKQVETQHTVVIDIDGPNNQLEIHSPSRDRAVQAIGHIRTATRLEPGGAKVWHPQVLMAPVKVGKAGFKALMKQNGDEGVRAYMSPNAGPSTTCRAFYELVDKWLEEFREVLFRAARQIRVNSSEMRMRVQFGELLLQEWKKNIEEYTYDDLESVIKRLGVRGTFSFDQMLGKPQLAHNLVQKVYASPSHFEPSGSRTGALEHIKPTHTLILTTKILKIETQVINVQESETLRNRLRLGTARGYRRERRSRAVEIATSCPEHKYDWNLVLRTQVPVGSLPFNHDDLNKCARLKPRSDPNEFPDIQLGDFTKNFDVEMIQGKTAWVFKLQGSPYAIEVAVYHVIAAAGEVPEHMKGGGCGVDLFWPAWDEVLEAHDDADGPRDLRENCKELFPYYEKRLEDKDGVEPFVRRIREIHALISSMDDKPPARLAESVAQPAEEEDLLLSWGD
;
A
#
# COMPACT_ATOMS: atom_id res chain seq x y z
N MET A 1 41.45 4.37 -15.15
CA MET A 1 40.81 4.99 -13.97
C MET A 1 40.54 6.45 -14.31
N PRO A 2 39.29 6.94 -14.26
CA PRO A 2 39.03 8.36 -14.46
C PRO A 2 39.69 9.16 -13.33
N ALA A 3 40.41 10.23 -13.68
CA ALA A 3 41.08 11.09 -12.72
C ALA A 3 40.05 11.69 -11.74
N GLN A 4 40.31 11.58 -10.44
CA GLN A 4 39.47 12.20 -9.41
C GLN A 4 39.52 13.72 -9.60
N ARG A 5 38.34 14.33 -9.82
CA ARG A 5 38.22 15.79 -9.97
C ARG A 5 38.55 16.46 -8.64
N PRO A 6 39.27 17.59 -8.63
CA PRO A 6 39.63 18.28 -7.40
C PRO A 6 38.36 18.82 -6.71
N LYS A 7 38.08 18.32 -5.50
CA LYS A 7 36.94 18.76 -4.67
C LYS A 7 37.31 20.03 -3.91
N GLY A 8 36.41 21.01 -3.93
CA GLY A 8 36.57 22.24 -3.15
C GLY A 8 36.43 22.00 -1.63
N PRO A 9 36.92 22.94 -0.79
CA PRO A 9 36.95 22.79 0.67
C PRO A 9 35.56 22.89 1.33
N PHE A 10 34.56 23.46 0.64
CA PHE A 10 33.20 23.55 1.16
C PHE A 10 32.35 22.38 0.64
N LYS A 11 31.71 21.67 1.57
CA LYS A 11 30.77 20.58 1.29
C LYS A 11 29.38 20.97 1.79
N VAL A 12 28.38 20.85 0.92
CA VAL A 12 26.96 21.03 1.28
C VAL A 12 26.17 19.83 0.78
N THR A 13 25.39 19.21 1.66
CA THR A 13 24.47 18.14 1.29
C THR A 13 23.12 18.73 0.92
N LEU A 14 22.68 18.47 -0.30
CA LEU A 14 21.32 18.75 -0.75
C LEU A 14 20.53 17.44 -0.70
N HIS A 15 19.58 17.38 0.21
CA HIS A 15 18.52 16.38 0.16
C HIS A 15 17.55 16.81 -0.95
N MET A 16 17.47 16.01 -2.01
CA MET A 16 16.47 16.22 -3.04
C MET A 16 15.11 15.96 -2.40
N ALA A 17 14.20 16.94 -2.47
CA ALA A 17 12.86 16.73 -1.97
C ALA A 17 12.23 15.57 -2.73
N SER A 18 11.64 14.63 -2.00
CA SER A 18 11.03 13.41 -2.54
C SER A 18 9.79 13.69 -3.41
N PHE A 19 9.45 14.96 -3.69
CA PHE A 19 8.24 15.40 -4.39
C PHE A 19 8.51 16.68 -5.17
N GLY A 20 8.00 16.74 -6.40
CA GLY A 20 8.07 17.94 -7.23
C GLY A 20 9.46 18.26 -7.79
N TYR A 21 10.44 17.36 -7.67
CA TYR A 21 11.78 17.47 -8.26
C TYR A 21 12.23 16.12 -8.81
N ARG A 22 13.00 16.10 -9.90
CA ARG A 22 13.66 14.92 -10.44
C ARG A 22 14.52 14.30 -9.37
N GLU A 23 14.48 12.98 -9.32
CA GLU A 23 15.21 12.21 -8.33
C GLU A 23 16.69 12.15 -8.69
N ALA A 24 17.53 11.97 -7.68
CA ALA A 24 18.96 11.86 -7.86
C ALA A 24 19.36 10.49 -8.42
N GLU A 25 18.86 10.10 -9.59
CA GLU A 25 19.14 8.80 -10.22
C GLU A 25 20.38 8.91 -11.13
N PRO A 26 21.50 8.21 -10.83
CA PRO A 26 22.70 8.26 -11.67
C PRO A 26 22.49 7.77 -13.11
N ASP A 27 21.46 6.94 -13.32
CA ASP A 27 21.12 6.36 -14.61
C ASP A 27 20.12 7.23 -15.40
N ASP A 28 19.55 8.29 -14.81
CA ASP A 28 18.68 9.24 -15.52
C ASP A 28 19.53 10.21 -16.36
N ILE A 29 19.52 10.01 -17.68
CA ILE A 29 20.29 10.81 -18.65
C ILE A 29 19.95 12.30 -18.57
N GLU A 30 18.66 12.64 -18.40
CA GLU A 30 18.20 14.03 -18.33
C GLU A 30 18.65 14.67 -17.00
N PHE A 31 18.54 13.93 -15.90
CA PHE A 31 19.07 14.37 -14.60
C PHE A 31 20.58 14.59 -14.66
N MET A 32 21.34 13.64 -15.20
CA MET A 32 22.79 13.75 -15.33
C MET A 32 23.22 14.90 -16.24
N ALA A 33 22.43 15.24 -17.26
CA ALA A 33 22.66 16.42 -18.09
C ALA A 33 22.50 17.73 -17.28
N ILE A 34 21.45 17.82 -16.44
CA ILE A 34 21.24 18.96 -15.53
C ILE A 34 22.41 19.08 -14.55
N ILE A 35 22.84 17.98 -13.93
CA ILE A 35 23.96 18.01 -12.98
C ILE A 35 25.24 18.48 -13.65
N LYS A 36 25.60 17.96 -14.83
CA LYS A 36 26.78 18.40 -15.59
C LYS A 36 26.72 19.88 -15.95
N GLN A 37 25.54 20.38 -16.31
CA GLN A 37 25.35 21.80 -16.60
C GLN A 37 25.59 22.67 -15.36
N VAL A 38 25.07 22.26 -14.19
CA VAL A 38 25.26 22.97 -12.92
C VAL A 38 26.74 22.94 -12.49
N GLU A 39 27.41 21.78 -12.57
CA GLU A 39 28.84 21.65 -12.28
C GLU A 39 29.66 22.65 -13.09
N THR A 40 29.37 22.77 -14.39
CA THR A 40 30.08 23.66 -15.30
C THR A 40 29.79 25.13 -14.99
N GLN A 41 28.53 25.51 -14.84
CA GLN A 41 28.12 26.90 -14.65
C GLN A 41 28.57 27.48 -13.30
N HIS A 42 28.52 26.69 -12.24
CA HIS A 42 28.85 27.14 -10.88
C HIS A 42 30.27 26.76 -10.45
N THR A 43 31.02 26.05 -11.31
CA THR A 43 32.36 25.53 -11.01
C THR A 43 32.37 24.73 -9.70
N VAL A 44 31.48 23.75 -9.61
CA VAL A 44 31.31 22.83 -8.47
C VAL A 44 31.48 21.38 -8.92
N VAL A 45 31.75 20.48 -7.98
CA VAL A 45 31.73 19.03 -8.19
C VAL A 45 30.55 18.47 -7.41
N ILE A 46 29.73 17.64 -8.05
CA ILE A 46 28.51 17.09 -7.44
C ILE A 46 28.61 15.57 -7.44
N ASP A 47 28.66 14.96 -6.24
CA ASP A 47 28.51 13.52 -6.10
C ASP A 47 27.05 13.17 -5.83
N ILE A 48 26.61 12.06 -6.43
CA ILE A 48 25.22 11.62 -6.39
C ILE A 48 25.13 10.38 -5.52
N ASP A 49 24.43 10.47 -4.39
CA ASP A 49 24.01 9.34 -3.60
C ASP A 49 22.58 8.99 -3.99
N GLY A 50 22.48 8.19 -5.06
CA GLY A 50 21.22 7.76 -5.61
C GLY A 50 20.34 7.09 -4.56
N PRO A 51 20.80 6.04 -3.86
CA PRO A 51 20.01 5.34 -2.83
C PRO A 51 19.38 6.26 -1.79
N ASN A 52 20.09 7.29 -1.31
CA ASN A 52 19.59 8.20 -0.29
C ASN A 52 18.91 9.46 -0.85
N ASN A 53 18.79 9.59 -2.18
CA ASN A 53 18.27 10.77 -2.88
C ASN A 53 18.99 12.07 -2.46
N GLN A 54 20.32 11.99 -2.36
CA GLN A 54 21.16 13.09 -1.88
C GLN A 54 22.20 13.48 -2.91
N LEU A 55 22.54 14.77 -2.90
CA LEU A 55 23.63 15.34 -3.67
C LEU A 55 24.66 15.96 -2.72
N GLU A 56 25.92 15.56 -2.85
CA GLU A 56 27.02 16.21 -2.15
C GLU A 56 27.69 17.21 -3.09
N ILE A 57 27.55 18.50 -2.77
CA ILE A 57 28.06 19.59 -3.60
C ILE A 57 29.35 20.11 -2.98
N HIS A 58 30.46 19.91 -3.69
CA HIS A 58 31.79 20.39 -3.36
C HIS A 58 32.10 21.66 -4.13
N SER A 59 32.43 22.74 -3.41
CA SER A 59 32.59 24.07 -4.00
C SER A 59 33.82 24.82 -3.46
N PRO A 60 34.45 25.69 -4.27
CA PRO A 60 35.45 26.66 -3.79
C PRO A 60 34.91 27.69 -2.79
N SER A 61 33.60 27.97 -2.80
CA SER A 61 32.96 28.92 -1.88
C SER A 61 31.51 28.53 -1.51
N ARG A 62 31.05 29.00 -0.35
CA ARG A 62 29.67 28.76 0.12
C ARG A 62 28.61 29.32 -0.83
N ASP A 63 28.82 30.52 -1.36
CA ASP A 63 27.84 31.18 -2.22
C ASP A 63 27.59 30.41 -3.52
N ARG A 64 28.65 29.86 -4.13
CA ARG A 64 28.55 29.00 -5.32
C ARG A 64 27.80 27.71 -5.03
N ALA A 65 28.00 27.12 -3.85
CA ALA A 65 27.24 25.94 -3.45
C ALA A 65 25.74 26.28 -3.30
N VAL A 66 25.40 27.43 -2.70
CA VAL A 66 24.01 27.87 -2.56
C VAL A 66 23.36 28.18 -3.92
N GLN A 67 24.09 28.82 -4.84
CA GLN A 67 23.61 29.09 -6.20
C GLN A 67 23.42 27.79 -6.99
N ALA A 68 24.35 26.84 -6.88
CA ALA A 68 24.23 25.52 -7.47
C ALA A 68 22.98 24.78 -6.94
N ILE A 69 22.73 24.82 -5.62
CA ILE A 69 21.50 24.25 -5.01
C ILE A 69 20.23 24.89 -5.59
N GLY A 70 20.21 26.23 -5.68
CA GLY A 70 19.07 26.96 -6.24
C GLY A 70 18.80 26.58 -7.69
N HIS A 71 19.86 26.43 -8.49
CA HIS A 71 19.74 26.02 -9.88
C HIS A 71 19.29 24.55 -10.00
N ILE A 72 19.88 23.63 -9.24
CA ILE A 72 19.47 22.22 -9.22
C ILE A 72 17.99 22.12 -8.90
N ARG A 73 17.52 22.78 -7.82
CA ARG A 73 16.09 22.77 -7.47
C ARG A 73 15.24 23.30 -8.62
N THR A 74 15.60 24.42 -9.21
CA THR A 74 14.80 25.00 -10.30
C THR A 74 14.74 24.10 -11.54
N ALA A 75 15.88 23.56 -11.97
CA ALA A 75 16.00 22.75 -13.18
C ALA A 75 15.45 21.33 -13.01
N THR A 76 15.51 20.79 -11.80
CA THR A 76 14.93 19.48 -11.49
C THR A 76 13.46 19.58 -11.15
N ARG A 77 12.90 20.78 -10.92
CA ARG A 77 11.49 20.95 -10.56
C ARG A 77 10.60 20.31 -11.63
N LEU A 78 9.73 19.45 -11.17
CA LEU A 78 8.77 18.73 -11.97
C LEU A 78 7.49 19.56 -12.08
N GLU A 79 7.00 19.78 -13.30
CA GLU A 79 5.77 20.52 -13.51
C GLU A 79 4.55 19.72 -12.98
N PRO A 80 3.65 20.36 -12.21
CA PRO A 80 2.40 19.73 -11.81
C PRO A 80 1.60 19.29 -13.06
N GLY A 81 1.31 17.99 -13.17
CA GLY A 81 0.59 17.43 -14.32
C GLY A 81 1.46 17.03 -15.51
N GLY A 82 2.80 17.17 -15.42
CA GLY A 82 3.71 16.51 -16.37
C GLY A 82 3.56 14.99 -16.30
N ALA A 83 3.65 14.32 -17.45
CA ALA A 83 3.39 12.89 -17.64
C ALA A 83 4.31 11.91 -16.87
N LYS A 84 5.18 12.39 -15.95
CA LYS A 84 6.21 11.59 -15.27
C LYS A 84 6.15 11.63 -13.74
N VAL A 85 5.20 12.37 -13.12
CA VAL A 85 5.31 12.77 -11.71
C VAL A 85 3.97 12.80 -11.02
N TRP A 86 3.80 11.92 -10.04
CA TRP A 86 2.60 11.83 -9.22
C TRP A 86 2.86 12.45 -7.84
N HIS A 87 1.88 13.21 -7.35
CA HIS A 87 1.86 13.61 -5.95
C HIS A 87 0.81 12.74 -5.27
N PRO A 88 1.18 11.92 -4.26
CA PRO A 88 0.21 11.19 -3.46
C PRO A 88 -0.90 12.12 -3.00
N GLN A 89 -2.14 11.70 -3.20
CA GLN A 89 -3.30 12.49 -2.81
C GLN A 89 -3.83 11.94 -1.51
N VAL A 90 -4.11 12.83 -0.56
CA VAL A 90 -4.72 12.45 0.70
C VAL A 90 -6.01 13.24 0.87
N LEU A 91 -7.11 12.52 1.06
CA LEU A 91 -8.44 13.08 1.24
C LEU A 91 -8.92 12.85 2.66
N MET A 92 -9.83 13.70 3.13
CA MET A 92 -10.51 13.52 4.41
C MET A 92 -11.90 12.96 4.16
N ALA A 93 -12.25 11.84 4.79
CA ALA A 93 -13.56 11.23 4.65
C ALA A 93 -14.68 12.18 5.14
N PRO A 94 -15.90 12.08 4.58
CA PRO A 94 -17.07 12.79 5.09
C PRO A 94 -17.43 12.29 6.50
N VAL A 95 -17.87 13.21 7.37
CA VAL A 95 -18.10 12.95 8.81
C VAL A 95 -19.57 13.04 9.19
N LYS A 96 -20.05 12.11 10.02
CA LYS A 96 -21.44 12.03 10.49
C LYS A 96 -21.77 13.08 11.55
N VAL A 97 -20.80 13.53 12.34
CA VAL A 97 -21.03 14.58 13.38
C VAL A 97 -21.17 16.00 12.82
N GLY A 98 -20.99 16.17 11.50
CA GLY A 98 -21.00 17.48 10.85
C GLY A 98 -19.77 18.31 11.16
N LYS A 99 -19.42 19.24 10.27
CA LYS A 99 -18.17 20.01 10.37
C LYS A 99 -18.03 20.81 11.67
N ALA A 100 -19.11 21.44 12.15
CA ALA A 100 -19.08 22.27 13.35
C ALA A 100 -18.99 21.46 14.66
N GLY A 101 -19.52 20.23 14.67
CA GLY A 101 -19.44 19.31 15.81
C GLY A 101 -18.18 18.45 15.81
N PHE A 102 -17.47 18.38 14.68
CA PHE A 102 -16.29 17.55 14.53
C PHE A 102 -15.11 18.07 15.34
N LYS A 103 -14.49 17.17 16.09
CA LYS A 103 -13.20 17.36 16.74
C LYS A 103 -12.35 16.13 16.53
N ALA A 104 -11.10 16.31 16.12
CA ALA A 104 -10.12 15.24 16.01
C ALA A 104 -8.97 15.43 16.99
N LEU A 105 -8.51 14.30 17.52
CA LEU A 105 -7.34 14.19 18.38
C LEU A 105 -6.22 13.49 17.61
N MET A 106 -4.97 13.74 18.00
CA MET A 106 -3.78 13.13 17.40
C MET A 106 -3.21 12.07 18.34
N LYS A 107 -3.15 10.81 17.90
CA LYS A 107 -2.57 9.70 18.67
C LYS A 107 -1.20 9.34 18.11
N GLN A 108 -0.17 9.42 18.93
CA GLN A 108 1.17 8.92 18.58
C GLN A 108 1.13 7.40 18.39
N ASN A 109 1.66 6.93 17.26
CA ASN A 109 1.86 5.50 16.99
C ASN A 109 3.37 5.23 16.93
N GLY A 110 3.95 4.91 18.10
CA GLY A 110 5.40 4.72 18.26
C GLY A 110 6.21 5.91 17.73
N ASP A 111 7.32 5.62 17.07
CA ASP A 111 8.17 6.62 16.40
C ASP A 111 7.76 6.87 14.93
N GLU A 112 6.69 6.22 14.45
CA GLU A 112 6.34 6.15 13.03
C GLU A 112 5.46 7.34 12.55
N GLY A 113 4.73 7.97 13.47
CA GLY A 113 3.93 9.16 13.20
C GLY A 113 2.73 9.30 14.14
N VAL A 114 1.81 10.20 13.81
CA VAL A 114 0.53 10.36 14.54
C VAL A 114 -0.66 10.04 13.65
N ARG A 115 -1.66 9.34 14.17
CA ARG A 115 -2.94 9.12 13.50
C ARG A 115 -4.00 10.07 14.05
N ALA A 116 -4.83 10.64 13.16
CA ALA A 116 -5.99 11.41 13.56
C ALA A 116 -7.18 10.49 13.89
N TYR A 117 -7.86 10.75 15.00
CA TYR A 117 -9.07 10.04 15.41
C TYR A 117 -10.14 11.01 15.91
N MET A 118 -11.41 10.68 15.74
CA MET A 118 -12.50 11.52 16.23
C MET A 118 -12.50 11.53 17.77
N SER A 119 -12.64 12.72 18.34
CA SER A 119 -12.78 12.93 19.77
C SER A 119 -14.08 12.28 20.28
N PRO A 120 -14.06 11.58 21.42
CA PRO A 120 -15.28 11.11 22.09
C PRO A 120 -16.25 12.24 22.46
N ASN A 121 -15.76 13.48 22.57
CA ASN A 121 -16.53 14.67 22.91
C ASN A 121 -17.03 15.43 21.67
N ALA A 122 -17.07 14.80 20.49
CA ALA A 122 -17.61 15.41 19.29
C ALA A 122 -19.11 15.76 19.48
N GLY A 123 -19.54 16.84 18.82
CA GLY A 123 -20.90 17.35 18.88
C GLY A 123 -21.94 16.37 18.30
N PRO A 124 -23.24 16.73 18.34
CA PRO A 124 -24.31 15.86 17.88
C PRO A 124 -24.17 15.52 16.39
N SER A 125 -24.74 14.37 15.99
CA SER A 125 -24.82 13.97 14.59
C SER A 125 -25.45 15.07 13.72
N THR A 126 -24.91 15.26 12.52
CA THR A 126 -25.47 16.19 11.55
C THR A 126 -26.74 15.63 10.92
N THR A 127 -27.51 16.51 10.28
CA THR A 127 -28.69 16.09 9.52
C THR A 127 -28.27 15.19 8.35
N CYS A 128 -29.11 14.23 7.98
CA CYS A 128 -28.85 13.36 6.83
C CYS A 128 -28.49 14.17 5.57
N ARG A 129 -29.20 15.26 5.32
CA ARG A 129 -28.96 16.16 4.19
C ARG A 129 -27.53 16.73 4.18
N ALA A 130 -27.09 17.34 5.28
CA ALA A 130 -25.75 17.94 5.35
C ALA A 130 -24.64 16.90 5.24
N PHE A 131 -24.86 15.68 5.76
CA PHE A 131 -23.95 14.56 5.57
C PHE A 131 -23.83 14.16 4.10
N TYR A 132 -24.96 14.01 3.40
CA TYR A 132 -24.97 13.65 1.97
C TYR A 132 -24.34 14.74 1.10
N GLU A 133 -24.54 16.02 1.41
CA GLU A 133 -23.86 17.13 0.72
C GLU A 133 -22.32 17.03 0.86
N LEU A 134 -21.81 16.61 2.03
CA LEU A 134 -20.37 16.34 2.22
C LEU A 134 -19.90 15.10 1.44
N VAL A 135 -20.70 14.05 1.41
CA VAL A 135 -20.41 12.82 0.65
C VAL A 135 -20.31 13.14 -0.84
N ASP A 136 -21.25 13.91 -1.39
CA ASP A 136 -21.27 14.29 -2.80
C ASP A 136 -20.04 15.12 -3.16
N LYS A 137 -19.69 16.11 -2.33
CA LYS A 137 -18.47 16.91 -2.52
C LYS A 137 -17.21 16.04 -2.49
N TRP A 138 -17.11 15.14 -1.51
CA TRP A 138 -15.96 14.25 -1.40
C TRP A 138 -15.86 13.28 -2.59
N LEU A 139 -16.99 12.76 -3.08
CA LEU A 139 -17.02 11.90 -4.26
C LEU A 139 -16.54 12.64 -5.51
N GLU A 140 -16.92 13.91 -5.72
CA GLU A 140 -16.38 14.71 -6.82
C GLU A 140 -14.86 14.89 -6.69
N GLU A 141 -14.35 15.26 -5.50
CA GLU A 141 -12.91 15.39 -5.26
C GLU A 141 -12.17 14.06 -5.53
N PHE A 142 -12.75 12.94 -5.09
CA PHE A 142 -12.18 11.61 -5.32
C PHE A 142 -12.17 11.24 -6.81
N ARG A 143 -13.26 11.49 -7.55
CA ARG A 143 -13.32 11.26 -9.01
C ARG A 143 -12.27 12.07 -9.75
N GLU A 144 -12.12 13.36 -9.42
CA GLU A 144 -11.10 14.21 -10.05
C GLU A 144 -9.68 13.68 -9.81
N VAL A 145 -9.39 13.26 -8.58
CA VAL A 145 -8.10 12.64 -8.23
C VAL A 145 -7.89 11.33 -8.99
N LEU A 146 -8.91 10.47 -9.02
CA LEU A 146 -8.86 9.17 -9.69
C LEU A 146 -8.67 9.30 -11.21
N PHE A 147 -9.36 10.24 -11.86
CA PHE A 147 -9.20 10.49 -13.30
C PHE A 147 -7.85 11.14 -13.64
N ARG A 148 -7.24 11.88 -12.71
CA ARG A 148 -5.84 12.29 -12.84
C ARG A 148 -4.89 11.10 -12.72
N ALA A 149 -5.12 10.20 -11.76
CA ALA A 149 -4.33 8.98 -11.61
C ALA A 149 -4.41 8.13 -12.87
N ALA A 150 -5.60 7.92 -13.41
CA ALA A 150 -5.80 7.13 -14.62
C ALA A 150 -5.05 7.67 -15.83
N ARG A 151 -4.91 8.99 -15.99
CA ARG A 151 -4.06 9.56 -17.05
C ARG A 151 -2.60 9.12 -16.93
N GLN A 152 -2.07 8.98 -15.72
CA GLN A 152 -0.71 8.47 -15.48
C GLN A 152 -0.63 6.96 -15.74
N ILE A 153 -1.67 6.21 -15.34
CA ILE A 153 -1.75 4.77 -15.60
C ILE A 153 -1.73 4.50 -17.11
N ARG A 154 -2.46 5.30 -17.90
CA ARG A 154 -2.55 5.14 -19.36
C ARG A 154 -1.20 5.23 -20.06
N VAL A 155 -0.31 6.08 -19.60
CA VAL A 155 1.00 6.31 -20.24
C VAL A 155 2.11 5.40 -19.71
N ASN A 156 1.82 4.55 -18.72
CA ASN A 156 2.81 3.64 -18.15
C ASN A 156 2.77 2.26 -18.84
N SER A 157 3.82 1.93 -19.58
CA SER A 157 4.00 0.66 -20.30
C SER A 157 4.27 -0.55 -19.44
N SER A 158 4.77 -0.34 -18.22
CA SER A 158 5.04 -1.44 -17.31
C SER A 158 3.75 -2.10 -16.82
N GLU A 159 3.85 -3.38 -16.47
CA GLU A 159 2.80 -4.09 -15.74
C GLU A 159 2.59 -3.43 -14.38
N MET A 160 1.33 -3.27 -13.97
CA MET A 160 0.99 -2.61 -12.71
C MET A 160 -0.04 -3.43 -11.93
N ARG A 161 -0.01 -3.32 -10.61
CA ARG A 161 -0.98 -3.94 -9.71
C ARG A 161 -1.69 -2.88 -8.88
N MET A 162 -3.01 -2.80 -9.03
CA MET A 162 -3.87 -1.90 -8.26
C MET A 162 -4.51 -2.65 -7.08
N ARG A 163 -4.49 -2.07 -5.89
CA ARG A 163 -5.15 -2.61 -4.67
C ARG A 163 -5.64 -1.45 -3.80
N VAL A 164 -6.77 -1.64 -3.11
CA VAL A 164 -7.16 -0.78 -1.98
C VAL A 164 -6.68 -1.46 -0.71
N GLN A 165 -5.79 -0.80 0.03
CA GLN A 165 -5.25 -1.30 1.28
C GLN A 165 -5.97 -0.64 2.45
N PHE A 166 -6.34 -1.40 3.46
CA PHE A 166 -6.82 -0.88 4.74
C PHE A 166 -5.67 -0.83 5.73
N GLY A 167 -5.60 0.23 6.54
CA GLY A 167 -4.42 0.47 7.36
C GLY A 167 -4.53 1.71 8.23
N GLU A 168 -3.41 2.27 8.63
CA GLU A 168 -3.33 3.53 9.36
C GLU A 168 -2.56 4.57 8.56
N LEU A 169 -3.19 5.75 8.37
CA LEU A 169 -2.52 6.91 7.82
C LEU A 169 -1.79 7.65 8.95
N LEU A 170 -0.47 7.61 8.90
CA LEU A 170 0.42 8.20 9.89
C LEU A 170 0.97 9.53 9.38
N LEU A 171 0.61 10.60 10.08
CA LEU A 171 1.03 11.98 9.80
C LEU A 171 2.44 12.18 10.37
N GLN A 172 3.39 12.63 9.56
CA GLN A 172 4.78 12.90 10.00
C GLN A 172 5.00 14.38 10.36
N GLU A 173 4.15 15.28 9.86
CA GLU A 173 4.16 16.70 10.20
C GLU A 173 2.79 17.14 10.75
N TRP A 174 2.77 17.65 11.97
CA TRP A 174 1.58 18.25 12.58
C TRP A 174 1.97 19.42 13.47
N LYS A 175 0.99 20.27 13.83
CA LYS A 175 1.26 21.37 14.76
C LYS A 175 1.42 20.77 16.17
N LYS A 176 2.63 20.92 16.72
CA LYS A 176 2.92 20.56 18.12
C LYS A 176 2.07 21.42 19.06
N ASN A 177 1.65 20.83 20.18
CA ASN A 177 0.84 21.48 21.22
C ASN A 177 -0.60 21.85 20.79
N ILE A 178 -1.10 21.28 19.68
CA ILE A 178 -2.53 21.29 19.37
C ILE A 178 -3.11 19.95 19.77
N GLU A 179 -4.03 19.98 20.73
CA GLU A 179 -4.69 18.79 21.26
C GLU A 179 -5.90 18.40 20.41
N GLU A 180 -6.64 19.38 19.89
CA GLU A 180 -7.84 19.18 19.10
C GLU A 180 -7.81 19.94 17.76
N TYR A 181 -8.29 19.31 16.70
CA TYR A 181 -8.45 19.90 15.38
C TYR A 181 -9.93 19.96 15.01
N THR A 182 -10.36 21.08 14.44
CA THR A 182 -11.66 21.16 13.73
C THR A 182 -11.59 20.38 12.42
N TYR A 183 -12.75 20.18 11.76
CA TYR A 183 -12.80 19.49 10.47
C TYR A 183 -11.93 20.22 9.44
N ASP A 184 -12.10 21.53 9.30
CA ASP A 184 -11.40 22.31 8.28
C ASP A 184 -9.90 22.44 8.58
N ASP A 185 -9.51 22.49 9.86
CA ASP A 185 -8.09 22.45 10.26
C ASP A 185 -7.43 21.12 9.88
N LEU A 186 -8.11 20.00 10.17
CA LEU A 186 -7.60 18.67 9.85
C LEU A 186 -7.57 18.44 8.33
N GLU A 187 -8.62 18.85 7.61
CA GLU A 187 -8.69 18.78 6.14
C GLU A 187 -7.51 19.56 5.52
N SER A 188 -7.20 20.75 6.05
CA SER A 188 -6.05 21.56 5.61
C SER A 188 -4.71 20.89 5.91
N VAL A 189 -4.54 20.29 7.09
CA VAL A 189 -3.34 19.52 7.43
C VAL A 189 -3.18 18.35 6.46
N ILE A 190 -4.21 17.53 6.28
CA ILE A 190 -4.20 16.36 5.40
C ILE A 190 -3.85 16.74 3.96
N LYS A 191 -4.52 17.76 3.40
CA LYS A 191 -4.26 18.24 2.03
C LYS A 191 -2.80 18.70 1.87
N ARG A 192 -2.26 19.41 2.86
CA ARG A 192 -0.85 19.82 2.87
C ARG A 192 0.12 18.64 2.92
N LEU A 193 -0.23 17.59 3.66
CA LEU A 193 0.59 16.38 3.75
C LEU A 193 0.64 15.61 2.45
N GLY A 194 -0.46 15.53 1.69
CA GLY A 194 -0.42 14.96 0.33
C GLY A 194 0.55 15.71 -0.57
N VAL A 195 0.48 17.05 -0.57
CA VAL A 195 1.36 17.91 -1.38
C VAL A 195 2.84 17.76 -1.00
N ARG A 196 3.15 17.65 0.29
CA ARG A 196 4.53 17.49 0.80
C ARG A 196 5.00 16.03 0.86
N GLY A 197 4.05 15.10 0.72
CA GLY A 197 4.16 13.67 0.99
C GLY A 197 4.81 13.29 2.32
N THR A 198 4.46 14.04 3.37
CA THR A 198 4.93 13.85 4.75
C THR A 198 3.95 12.99 5.57
N PHE A 199 3.57 11.84 5.02
CA PHE A 199 2.74 10.83 5.69
C PHE A 199 3.24 9.43 5.35
N SER A 200 3.05 8.45 6.21
CA SER A 200 3.20 7.02 5.89
C SER A 200 1.84 6.32 5.95
N PHE A 201 1.73 5.20 5.25
CA PHE A 201 0.57 4.33 5.37
C PHE A 201 1.05 2.97 5.85
N ASP A 202 0.65 2.59 7.07
CA ASP A 202 0.90 1.25 7.59
C ASP A 202 -0.27 0.33 7.21
N GLN A 203 0.02 -0.69 6.41
CA GLN A 203 -0.97 -1.70 5.96
C GLN A 203 -1.21 -2.80 7.01
N MET A 204 -0.49 -2.80 8.14
CA MET A 204 -0.66 -3.77 9.21
C MET A 204 -1.79 -3.34 10.15
N LEU A 205 -2.89 -4.07 10.08
CA LEU A 205 -4.05 -3.96 10.94
C LEU A 205 -3.80 -4.78 12.22
N GLY A 206 -3.52 -4.12 13.33
CA GLY A 206 -3.53 -4.75 14.65
C GLY A 206 -2.78 -6.09 14.74
N LYS A 207 -3.36 -7.07 15.45
CA LYS A 207 -2.75 -8.40 15.66
C LYS A 207 -3.22 -9.45 14.63
N PRO A 208 -2.49 -10.57 14.44
CA PRO A 208 -2.89 -11.67 13.55
C PRO A 208 -4.28 -12.24 13.86
N GLN A 209 -4.70 -12.17 15.13
CA GLN A 209 -6.03 -12.63 15.57
C GLN A 209 -7.17 -11.91 14.84
N LEU A 210 -6.98 -10.65 14.45
CA LEU A 210 -7.97 -9.90 13.67
C LEU A 210 -8.25 -10.57 12.33
N ALA A 211 -7.20 -11.06 11.64
CA ALA A 211 -7.36 -11.78 10.37
C ALA A 211 -8.17 -13.07 10.55
N HIS A 212 -7.87 -13.85 11.59
CA HIS A 212 -8.61 -15.07 11.90
C HIS A 212 -10.08 -14.77 12.19
N ASN A 213 -10.36 -13.75 13.00
CA ASN A 213 -11.73 -13.33 13.31
C ASN A 213 -12.48 -12.88 12.04
N LEU A 214 -11.82 -12.14 11.15
CA LEU A 214 -12.38 -11.70 9.87
C LEU A 214 -12.70 -12.88 8.96
N VAL A 215 -11.78 -13.83 8.80
CA VAL A 215 -12.00 -15.05 8.01
C VAL A 215 -13.20 -15.84 8.53
N GLN A 216 -13.30 -16.04 9.86
CA GLN A 216 -14.46 -16.70 10.46
C GLN A 216 -15.77 -15.95 10.21
N LYS A 217 -15.74 -14.61 10.30
CA LYS A 217 -16.91 -13.77 10.01
C LYS A 217 -17.35 -13.89 8.54
N VAL A 218 -16.39 -13.96 7.61
CA VAL A 218 -16.66 -14.16 6.18
C VAL A 218 -17.29 -15.54 5.94
N TYR A 219 -16.74 -16.61 6.52
CA TYR A 219 -17.33 -17.95 6.44
C TYR A 219 -18.76 -18.00 6.98
N ALA A 220 -19.04 -17.27 8.07
CA ALA A 220 -20.38 -17.15 8.63
C ALA A 220 -21.32 -16.21 7.85
N SER A 221 -20.87 -15.60 6.74
CA SER A 221 -21.64 -14.60 5.97
C SER A 221 -21.77 -14.96 4.48
N PRO A 222 -22.30 -16.15 4.12
CA PRO A 222 -22.46 -16.58 2.71
C PRO A 222 -23.45 -15.71 1.90
N SER A 223 -24.22 -14.84 2.57
CA SER A 223 -25.08 -13.83 1.94
C SER A 223 -24.35 -12.55 1.49
N HIS A 224 -23.05 -12.46 1.76
CA HIS A 224 -22.22 -11.30 1.41
C HIS A 224 -20.96 -11.68 0.64
N PHE A 225 -20.52 -12.94 0.76
CA PHE A 225 -19.29 -13.44 0.16
C PHE A 225 -19.55 -14.73 -0.61
N GLU A 226 -18.79 -14.92 -1.68
CA GLU A 226 -18.78 -16.15 -2.47
C GLU A 226 -17.34 -16.61 -2.74
N PRO A 227 -17.13 -17.90 -3.05
CA PRO A 227 -15.81 -18.40 -3.41
C PRO A 227 -15.24 -17.72 -4.64
N SER A 228 -13.98 -17.30 -4.56
CA SER A 228 -13.28 -16.63 -5.66
C SER A 228 -12.95 -17.56 -6.83
N GLY A 229 -12.87 -18.87 -6.60
CA GLY A 229 -12.56 -19.88 -7.61
C GLY A 229 -13.79 -20.67 -8.07
N SER A 230 -13.93 -20.85 -9.38
CA SER A 230 -15.05 -21.60 -10.01
C SER A 230 -15.14 -23.08 -9.58
N ARG A 231 -14.06 -23.64 -9.03
CA ARG A 231 -14.00 -25.03 -8.53
C ARG A 231 -14.25 -25.15 -7.03
N THR A 232 -14.35 -24.03 -6.32
CA THR A 232 -14.54 -24.01 -4.88
C THR A 232 -16.03 -23.87 -4.61
N GLY A 233 -16.69 -24.96 -4.23
CA GLY A 233 -18.16 -24.98 -4.09
C GLY A 233 -18.72 -24.24 -2.87
N ALA A 234 -17.90 -24.02 -1.83
CA ALA A 234 -18.33 -23.39 -0.58
C ALA A 234 -17.21 -22.52 0.02
N LEU A 235 -17.58 -21.51 0.80
CA LEU A 235 -16.62 -20.58 1.42
C LEU A 235 -15.61 -21.32 2.31
N GLU A 236 -16.07 -22.25 3.14
CA GLU A 236 -15.23 -23.07 4.04
C GLU A 236 -14.15 -23.90 3.34
N HIS A 237 -14.28 -24.14 2.02
CA HIS A 237 -13.30 -24.87 1.24
C HIS A 237 -12.17 -24.00 0.68
N ILE A 238 -12.21 -22.69 0.92
CA ILE A 238 -11.16 -21.76 0.47
C ILE A 238 -9.91 -22.00 1.31
N LYS A 239 -8.86 -22.48 0.65
CA LYS A 239 -7.54 -22.68 1.25
C LYS A 239 -6.72 -21.39 1.16
N PRO A 240 -5.88 -21.09 2.17
CA PRO A 240 -5.00 -19.95 2.07
C PRO A 240 -3.93 -20.17 1.00
N THR A 241 -3.43 -19.06 0.49
CA THR A 241 -2.20 -19.00 -0.31
C THR A 241 -1.07 -18.47 0.55
N HIS A 242 0.07 -19.15 0.54
CA HIS A 242 1.28 -18.70 1.21
C HIS A 242 2.20 -17.98 0.22
N THR A 243 2.70 -16.81 0.59
CA THR A 243 3.62 -16.00 -0.21
C THR A 243 4.81 -15.56 0.65
N LEU A 244 6.01 -15.80 0.17
CA LEU A 244 7.23 -15.22 0.72
C LEU A 244 7.44 -13.83 0.11
N ILE A 245 7.72 -12.86 0.97
CA ILE A 245 7.95 -11.47 0.60
C ILE A 245 9.38 -11.10 1.01
N LEU A 246 10.16 -10.65 0.05
CA LEU A 246 11.53 -10.19 0.23
C LEU A 246 11.58 -8.70 -0.07
N THR A 247 11.97 -7.90 0.91
CA THR A 247 12.08 -6.45 0.77
C THR A 247 13.54 -6.07 0.69
N THR A 248 13.91 -5.41 -0.40
CA THR A 248 15.22 -4.77 -0.60
C THR A 248 15.02 -3.25 -0.58
N LYS A 249 16.11 -2.47 -0.68
CA LYS A 249 16.05 -1.00 -0.78
C LYS A 249 15.08 -0.49 -1.86
N ILE A 250 15.05 -1.14 -3.02
CA ILE A 250 14.36 -0.65 -4.22
C ILE A 250 13.22 -1.54 -4.71
N LEU A 251 13.15 -2.80 -4.26
CA LEU A 251 12.17 -3.78 -4.71
C LEU A 251 11.48 -4.47 -3.53
N LYS A 252 10.19 -4.75 -3.70
CA LYS A 252 9.43 -5.73 -2.94
C LYS A 252 9.18 -6.93 -3.84
N ILE A 253 9.75 -8.07 -3.51
CA ILE A 253 9.68 -9.29 -4.32
C ILE A 253 8.72 -10.27 -3.64
N GLU A 254 7.74 -10.77 -4.38
CA GLU A 254 6.73 -11.72 -3.90
C GLU A 254 6.87 -13.05 -4.66
N THR A 255 6.87 -14.16 -3.95
CA THR A 255 6.89 -15.51 -4.54
C THR A 255 5.97 -16.45 -3.76
N GLN A 256 5.09 -17.14 -4.47
CA GLN A 256 4.13 -18.06 -3.88
C GLN A 256 4.85 -19.33 -3.40
N VAL A 257 4.46 -19.87 -2.24
CA VAL A 257 4.85 -21.24 -1.86
C VAL A 257 3.89 -22.22 -2.53
N ILE A 258 4.44 -23.10 -3.35
CA ILE A 258 3.69 -24.10 -4.10
C ILE A 258 4.05 -25.51 -3.64
N ASN A 259 3.10 -26.43 -3.75
CA ASN A 259 3.33 -27.85 -3.53
C ASN A 259 3.64 -28.51 -4.87
N VAL A 260 4.80 -29.16 -4.95
CA VAL A 260 5.26 -29.87 -6.15
C VAL A 260 5.41 -31.35 -5.80
N GLN A 261 4.78 -32.20 -6.60
CA GLN A 261 4.97 -33.64 -6.51
C GLN A 261 6.25 -34.00 -7.27
N GLU A 262 7.27 -34.49 -6.57
CA GLU A 262 8.48 -34.98 -7.25
C GLU A 262 8.16 -36.29 -7.97
N SER A 263 8.35 -36.29 -9.30
CA SER A 263 7.99 -37.37 -10.22
C SER A 263 8.64 -38.72 -9.89
N GLU A 264 9.82 -38.70 -9.23
CA GLU A 264 10.57 -39.91 -8.89
C GLU A 264 10.19 -40.52 -7.54
N THR A 265 9.74 -39.71 -6.58
CA THR A 265 9.50 -40.16 -5.19
C THR A 265 8.04 -40.14 -4.78
N LEU A 266 7.16 -39.56 -5.61
CA LEU A 266 5.75 -39.23 -5.30
C LEU A 266 5.59 -38.42 -4.00
N ARG A 267 6.68 -37.86 -3.45
CA ARG A 267 6.65 -37.05 -2.25
C ARG A 267 6.28 -35.62 -2.62
N ASN A 268 5.30 -35.09 -1.90
CA ASN A 268 4.96 -33.68 -1.95
C ASN A 268 6.06 -32.88 -1.26
N ARG A 269 6.61 -31.90 -1.98
CA ARG A 269 7.62 -30.97 -1.46
C ARG A 269 7.18 -29.54 -1.74
N LEU A 270 7.34 -28.69 -0.73
CA LEU A 270 7.14 -27.25 -0.89
C LEU A 270 8.32 -26.64 -1.66
N ARG A 271 8.02 -25.80 -2.64
CA ARG A 271 8.97 -24.98 -3.38
C ARG A 271 8.46 -23.56 -3.50
N LEU A 272 9.35 -22.63 -3.78
CA LEU A 272 8.97 -21.27 -4.15
C LEU A 272 8.61 -21.27 -5.63
N GLY A 273 7.55 -20.56 -6.00
CA GLY A 273 7.09 -20.34 -7.36
C GLY A 273 7.77 -19.12 -8.00
N THR A 274 7.30 -18.72 -9.18
CA THR A 274 7.90 -17.59 -9.91
C THR A 274 7.86 -16.32 -9.07
N ALA A 275 8.99 -15.63 -9.01
CA ALA A 275 9.12 -14.37 -8.28
C ALA A 275 8.59 -13.21 -9.13
N ARG A 276 7.83 -12.32 -8.50
CA ARG A 276 7.39 -11.05 -9.07
C ARG A 276 7.98 -9.91 -8.26
N GLY A 277 8.72 -9.01 -8.90
CA GLY A 277 9.27 -7.83 -8.24
C GLY A 277 8.40 -6.61 -8.50
N TYR A 278 8.09 -5.87 -7.44
CA TYR A 278 7.44 -4.57 -7.52
C TYR A 278 8.44 -3.51 -7.13
N ARG A 279 8.52 -2.43 -7.91
CA ARG A 279 9.33 -1.28 -7.55
C ARG A 279 8.77 -0.70 -6.26
N ARG A 280 9.64 -0.49 -5.27
CA ARG A 280 9.37 0.40 -4.14
C ARG A 280 9.50 1.81 -4.67
N GLU A 281 8.51 2.21 -5.47
CA GLU A 281 8.46 3.54 -6.07
C GLU A 281 8.69 4.55 -4.95
N ARG A 282 9.62 5.46 -5.19
CA ARG A 282 9.71 6.65 -4.35
C ARG A 282 8.39 7.38 -4.50
N ARG A 283 7.94 8.00 -3.42
CA ARG A 283 6.58 8.53 -3.32
C ARG A 283 6.24 9.57 -4.43
N SER A 284 7.21 10.20 -5.09
CA SER A 284 7.02 11.09 -6.26
C SER A 284 6.48 10.39 -7.53
N ARG A 285 6.54 9.06 -7.58
CA ARG A 285 6.15 8.23 -8.73
C ARG A 285 5.07 7.20 -8.37
N ALA A 286 4.83 6.99 -7.07
CA ALA A 286 3.82 6.06 -6.59
C ALA A 286 2.42 6.65 -6.75
N VAL A 287 1.59 6.08 -7.63
CA VAL A 287 0.17 6.46 -7.72
C VAL A 287 -0.55 5.95 -6.47
N GLU A 288 -0.77 6.87 -5.54
CA GLU A 288 -1.34 6.65 -4.21
C GLU A 288 -2.45 7.68 -3.94
N ILE A 289 -3.63 7.19 -3.52
CA ILE A 289 -4.79 7.99 -3.12
C ILE A 289 -5.26 7.47 -1.76
N ALA A 290 -4.81 8.11 -0.70
CA ALA A 290 -5.17 7.78 0.67
C ALA A 290 -6.39 8.57 1.14
N THR A 291 -7.20 7.97 1.99
CA THR A 291 -8.33 8.63 2.65
C THR A 291 -8.21 8.45 4.15
N SER A 292 -8.08 9.57 4.87
CA SER A 292 -8.15 9.59 6.34
C SER A 292 -9.60 9.50 6.78
N CYS A 293 -9.87 8.57 7.69
CA CYS A 293 -11.19 8.26 8.23
C CYS A 293 -11.18 8.38 9.77
N PRO A 294 -11.19 9.59 10.35
CA PRO A 294 -11.08 9.75 11.80
C PRO A 294 -12.24 9.14 12.60
N GLU A 295 -13.43 8.98 12.00
CA GLU A 295 -14.58 8.31 12.65
C GLU A 295 -14.45 6.78 12.69
N HIS A 296 -13.42 6.22 12.04
CA HIS A 296 -13.18 4.79 11.93
C HIS A 296 -11.86 4.38 12.59
N LYS A 297 -11.76 3.09 12.95
CA LYS A 297 -10.55 2.50 13.54
C LYS A 297 -9.35 2.55 12.58
N TYR A 298 -9.63 2.45 11.28
CA TYR A 298 -8.64 2.40 10.21
C TYR A 298 -8.91 3.44 9.14
N ASP A 299 -7.92 3.68 8.31
CA ASP A 299 -7.94 4.46 7.06
C ASP A 299 -7.84 3.51 5.87
N TRP A 300 -7.90 4.04 4.65
CA TRP A 300 -7.70 3.22 3.44
C TRP A 300 -6.92 3.97 2.37
N ASN A 301 -6.31 3.22 1.46
CA ASN A 301 -5.40 3.73 0.45
C ASN A 301 -5.52 2.95 -0.86
N LEU A 302 -5.89 3.63 -1.94
CA LEU A 302 -5.81 3.07 -3.29
C LEU A 302 -4.38 3.24 -3.80
N VAL A 303 -3.66 2.13 -3.95
CA VAL A 303 -2.26 2.11 -4.37
C VAL A 303 -2.09 1.33 -5.67
N LEU A 304 -1.18 1.84 -6.50
CA LEU A 304 -0.69 1.17 -7.69
C LEU A 304 0.80 0.85 -7.52
N ARG A 305 1.18 -0.40 -7.80
CA ARG A 305 2.58 -0.84 -7.76
C ARG A 305 3.04 -1.24 -9.15
N THR A 306 4.14 -0.66 -9.62
CA THR A 306 4.76 -1.03 -10.90
C THR A 306 5.57 -2.32 -10.73
N GLN A 307 5.26 -3.33 -11.54
CA GLN A 307 6.04 -4.57 -11.60
C GLN A 307 7.28 -4.35 -12.47
N VAL A 308 8.43 -4.84 -12.02
CA VAL A 308 9.67 -4.83 -12.80
C VAL A 308 9.76 -6.10 -13.65
N PRO A 309 10.39 -6.05 -14.84
CA PRO A 309 10.66 -7.25 -15.62
C PRO A 309 11.42 -8.30 -14.79
N VAL A 310 11.14 -9.58 -15.02
CA VAL A 310 11.78 -10.70 -14.29
C VAL A 310 13.31 -10.65 -14.41
N GLY A 311 13.84 -10.23 -15.57
CA GLY A 311 15.28 -10.08 -15.79
C GLY A 311 15.94 -8.95 -14.99
N SER A 312 15.15 -8.06 -14.37
CA SER A 312 15.64 -6.97 -13.51
C SER A 312 15.65 -7.36 -12.02
N LEU A 313 15.26 -8.58 -11.68
CA LEU A 313 15.37 -9.08 -10.30
C LEU A 313 16.84 -9.34 -9.94
N PRO A 314 17.24 -9.10 -8.68
CA PRO A 314 18.62 -9.26 -8.24
C PRO A 314 19.09 -10.73 -8.19
N PHE A 315 18.17 -11.67 -8.35
CA PHE A 315 18.42 -13.10 -8.40
C PHE A 315 17.44 -13.76 -9.36
N ASN A 316 17.84 -14.89 -9.92
CA ASN A 316 16.92 -15.73 -10.68
C ASN A 316 16.14 -16.67 -9.74
N HIS A 317 15.11 -17.31 -10.28
CA HIS A 317 14.24 -18.21 -9.55
C HIS A 317 14.96 -19.44 -8.94
N ASP A 318 15.98 -19.96 -9.64
CA ASP A 318 16.72 -21.14 -9.21
C ASP A 318 17.62 -20.84 -8.01
N ASP A 319 18.23 -19.65 -7.98
CA ASP A 319 19.07 -19.21 -6.87
C ASP A 319 18.26 -19.15 -5.57
N LEU A 320 17.06 -18.60 -5.64
CA LEU A 320 16.16 -18.53 -4.48
C LEU A 320 15.74 -19.93 -4.01
N ASN A 321 15.37 -20.84 -4.92
CA ASN A 321 14.99 -22.21 -4.57
C ASN A 321 16.16 -23.07 -4.05
N LYS A 322 17.41 -22.80 -4.48
CA LYS A 322 18.61 -23.46 -3.94
C LYS A 322 18.89 -23.06 -2.50
N CYS A 323 18.65 -21.79 -2.15
CA CYS A 323 18.87 -21.27 -0.81
C CYS A 323 17.72 -21.56 0.16
N ALA A 324 16.48 -21.64 -0.34
CA ALA A 324 15.30 -21.83 0.48
C ALA A 324 15.08 -23.30 0.88
N ARG A 325 14.96 -23.54 2.20
CA ARG A 325 14.44 -24.79 2.75
C ARG A 325 13.09 -24.54 3.40
N LEU A 326 12.05 -25.11 2.82
CA LEU A 326 10.66 -25.03 3.30
C LEU A 326 10.27 -26.34 3.97
N LYS A 327 9.71 -26.27 5.18
CA LYS A 327 9.13 -27.41 5.89
C LYS A 327 7.64 -27.14 6.15
N PRO A 328 6.74 -28.05 5.74
CA PRO A 328 5.33 -27.92 6.07
C PRO A 328 5.13 -28.04 7.59
N ARG A 329 4.13 -27.33 8.10
CA ARG A 329 3.65 -27.46 9.49
C ARG A 329 2.52 -28.49 9.59
N SER A 330 2.12 -28.80 10.82
CA SER A 330 1.01 -29.72 11.10
C SER A 330 -0.33 -29.17 10.61
N ASP A 331 -0.56 -27.86 10.79
CA ASP A 331 -1.69 -27.17 10.18
C ASP A 331 -1.29 -26.71 8.76
N PRO A 332 -1.91 -27.24 7.69
CA PRO A 332 -1.64 -26.81 6.32
C PRO A 332 -2.10 -25.39 6.01
N ASN A 333 -2.85 -24.73 6.91
CA ASN A 333 -3.24 -23.33 6.78
C ASN A 333 -2.22 -22.37 7.39
N GLU A 334 -1.22 -22.87 8.10
CA GLU A 334 -0.14 -22.04 8.64
C GLU A 334 0.96 -21.83 7.61
N PHE A 335 1.62 -20.66 7.68
CA PHE A 335 2.80 -20.41 6.86
C PHE A 335 3.89 -21.46 7.18
N PRO A 336 4.52 -22.07 6.17
CA PRO A 336 5.53 -23.10 6.39
C PRO A 336 6.78 -22.54 7.03
N ASP A 337 7.50 -23.36 7.79
CA ASP A 337 8.80 -22.97 8.33
C ASP A 337 9.79 -22.82 7.18
N ILE A 338 10.52 -21.71 7.18
CA ILE A 338 11.46 -21.37 6.12
C ILE A 338 12.82 -21.03 6.68
N GLN A 339 13.86 -21.58 6.05
CA GLN A 339 15.26 -21.20 6.26
C GLN A 339 15.83 -20.74 4.92
N LEU A 340 16.44 -19.55 4.90
CA LEU A 340 16.99 -18.94 3.68
C LEU A 340 18.53 -18.91 3.65
N GLY A 341 19.21 -19.53 4.64
CA GLY A 341 20.68 -19.54 4.72
C GLY A 341 21.28 -18.13 4.65
N ASP A 342 22.37 -17.95 3.90
CA ASP A 342 23.04 -16.66 3.70
C ASP A 342 22.40 -15.79 2.59
N PHE A 343 21.18 -16.11 2.13
CA PHE A 343 20.52 -15.37 1.05
C PHE A 343 20.37 -13.87 1.35
N THR A 344 20.13 -13.50 2.61
CA THR A 344 20.01 -12.09 3.03
C THR A 344 21.30 -11.30 2.81
N LYS A 345 22.46 -11.92 3.03
CA LYS A 345 23.77 -11.29 2.85
C LYS A 345 24.15 -11.16 1.37
N ASN A 346 23.70 -12.09 0.54
CA ASN A 346 24.09 -12.14 -0.88
C ASN A 346 23.29 -11.15 -1.75
N PHE A 347 22.10 -10.74 -1.32
CA PHE A 347 21.15 -9.97 -2.16
C PHE A 347 20.59 -8.71 -1.47
N ASP A 348 21.28 -8.19 -0.44
CA ASP A 348 20.91 -6.95 0.27
C ASP A 348 19.42 -6.91 0.69
N VAL A 349 18.90 -8.04 1.19
CA VAL A 349 17.51 -8.15 1.66
C VAL A 349 17.41 -7.52 3.05
N GLU A 350 16.61 -6.47 3.15
CA GLU A 350 16.37 -5.71 4.40
C GLU A 350 15.36 -6.40 5.30
N MET A 351 14.40 -7.12 4.72
CA MET A 351 13.33 -7.76 5.48
C MET A 351 12.75 -8.95 4.71
N ILE A 352 12.48 -10.02 5.46
CA ILE A 352 11.81 -11.23 4.98
C ILE A 352 10.51 -11.38 5.75
N GLN A 353 9.41 -11.52 5.03
CA GLN A 353 8.08 -11.75 5.59
C GLN A 353 7.40 -12.95 4.94
N GLY A 354 6.67 -13.72 5.74
CA GLY A 354 5.69 -14.68 5.26
C GLY A 354 4.32 -14.02 5.21
N LYS A 355 3.51 -14.35 4.21
CA LYS A 355 2.11 -13.93 4.09
C LYS A 355 1.24 -15.16 3.86
N THR A 356 0.21 -15.32 4.68
CA THR A 356 -0.84 -16.33 4.51
C THR A 356 -2.14 -15.60 4.22
N ALA A 357 -2.74 -15.83 3.05
CA ALA A 357 -3.85 -15.01 2.57
C ALA A 357 -5.04 -15.85 2.08
N TRP A 358 -6.25 -15.41 2.43
CA TRP A 358 -7.51 -15.94 1.92
C TRP A 358 -8.18 -14.90 1.02
N VAL A 359 -8.68 -15.32 -0.14
CA VAL A 359 -9.33 -14.44 -1.11
C VAL A 359 -10.79 -14.83 -1.28
N PHE A 360 -11.67 -13.89 -1.00
CA PHE A 360 -13.12 -14.03 -1.09
C PHE A 360 -13.69 -13.05 -2.09
N LYS A 361 -14.63 -13.48 -2.92
CA LYS A 361 -15.34 -12.57 -3.83
C LYS A 361 -16.54 -11.97 -3.10
N LEU A 362 -16.82 -10.70 -3.35
CA LEU A 362 -18.00 -10.03 -2.81
C LEU A 362 -19.23 -10.41 -3.65
N GLN A 363 -20.33 -10.77 -2.99
CA GLN A 363 -21.53 -11.20 -3.68
C GLN A 363 -22.15 -10.04 -4.49
N GLY A 364 -22.52 -10.33 -5.73
CA GLY A 364 -23.09 -9.34 -6.65
C GLY A 364 -22.08 -8.26 -7.07
N SER A 365 -20.78 -8.54 -6.96
CA SER A 365 -19.72 -7.57 -7.19
C SER A 365 -18.55 -8.15 -8.00
N PRO A 366 -17.83 -7.36 -8.80
CA PRO A 366 -16.59 -7.80 -9.41
C PRO A 366 -15.42 -7.84 -8.41
N TYR A 367 -15.56 -7.19 -7.24
CA TYR A 367 -14.48 -7.04 -6.29
C TYR A 367 -14.29 -8.27 -5.39
N ALA A 368 -13.06 -8.46 -4.94
CA ALA A 368 -12.63 -9.47 -3.99
C ALA A 368 -11.89 -8.81 -2.83
N ILE A 369 -12.01 -9.43 -1.66
CA ILE A 369 -11.26 -9.09 -0.46
C ILE A 369 -10.19 -10.16 -0.24
N GLU A 370 -8.96 -9.73 -0.01
CA GLU A 370 -7.90 -10.56 0.53
C GLU A 370 -7.74 -10.25 2.02
N VAL A 371 -7.87 -11.27 2.87
CA VAL A 371 -7.52 -11.18 4.29
C VAL A 371 -6.22 -11.93 4.49
N ALA A 372 -5.22 -11.29 5.08
CA ALA A 372 -3.89 -11.85 5.22
C ALA A 372 -3.37 -11.79 6.66
N VAL A 373 -2.61 -12.82 7.04
CA VAL A 373 -1.70 -12.81 8.19
C VAL A 373 -0.28 -12.64 7.67
N TYR A 374 0.42 -11.64 8.20
CA TYR A 374 1.84 -11.43 7.96
C TYR A 374 2.67 -11.99 9.11
N HIS A 375 3.83 -12.55 8.79
CA HIS A 375 4.80 -13.10 9.72
C HIS A 375 6.15 -12.45 9.44
N VAL A 376 6.80 -11.88 10.44
CA VAL A 376 8.15 -11.33 10.28
C VAL A 376 9.14 -12.47 10.49
N ILE A 377 9.90 -12.84 9.46
CA ILE A 377 10.84 -13.97 9.55
C ILE A 377 12.23 -13.48 9.96
N ALA A 378 12.69 -12.41 9.32
CA ALA A 378 13.97 -11.77 9.64
C ALA A 378 13.99 -10.32 9.18
N ALA A 379 14.68 -9.47 9.95
CA ALA A 379 15.08 -8.14 9.54
C ALA A 379 16.58 -8.09 9.19
N ALA A 380 17.04 -6.96 8.65
CA ALA A 380 18.43 -6.75 8.27
C ALA A 380 19.38 -7.07 9.44
N GLY A 381 20.35 -7.95 9.20
CA GLY A 381 21.34 -8.37 10.20
C GLY A 381 20.88 -9.48 11.15
N GLU A 382 19.64 -9.95 11.06
CA GLU A 382 19.14 -11.08 11.83
C GLU A 382 19.30 -12.40 11.06
N VAL A 383 19.53 -13.50 11.79
CA VAL A 383 19.48 -14.84 11.21
C VAL A 383 18.00 -15.26 11.07
N PRO A 384 17.54 -15.68 9.88
CA PRO A 384 16.17 -16.15 9.67
C PRO A 384 15.95 -17.52 10.33
N GLU A 385 15.76 -17.53 11.65
CA GLU A 385 15.59 -18.78 12.42
C GLU A 385 14.16 -18.99 12.89
N HIS A 386 13.43 -17.92 13.25
CA HIS A 386 12.09 -18.03 13.84
C HIS A 386 11.17 -16.90 13.37
N MET A 387 9.91 -17.25 13.06
CA MET A 387 8.87 -16.27 12.80
C MET A 387 8.58 -15.46 14.05
N LYS A 388 8.94 -14.19 14.03
CA LYS A 388 8.50 -13.17 14.98
C LYS A 388 7.09 -12.74 14.57
N GLY A 389 6.26 -12.40 15.56
CA GLY A 389 4.86 -12.02 15.33
C GLY A 389 4.70 -10.99 14.20
N GLY A 390 3.53 -10.94 13.57
CA GLY A 390 3.21 -9.92 12.57
C GLY A 390 1.80 -9.38 12.78
N GLY A 391 1.13 -8.99 11.69
CA GLY A 391 -0.16 -8.31 11.75
C GLY A 391 -1.20 -8.91 10.81
N CYS A 392 -2.42 -8.40 10.87
CA CYS A 392 -3.41 -8.62 9.83
C CYS A 392 -3.16 -7.61 8.69
N GLY A 393 -3.43 -7.97 7.45
CA GLY A 393 -3.65 -6.99 6.40
C GLY A 393 -4.91 -7.34 5.63
N VAL A 394 -5.58 -6.32 5.11
CA VAL A 394 -6.77 -6.50 4.29
C VAL A 394 -6.64 -5.62 3.07
N ASP A 395 -6.80 -6.25 1.90
CA ASP A 395 -6.82 -5.58 0.61
C ASP A 395 -8.16 -5.83 -0.08
N LEU A 396 -8.71 -4.83 -0.76
CA LEU A 396 -9.84 -4.94 -1.69
C LEU A 396 -9.34 -4.72 -3.11
N PHE A 397 -9.75 -5.55 -4.05
CA PHE A 397 -9.29 -5.45 -5.43
C PHE A 397 -10.25 -6.10 -6.42
N TRP A 398 -10.14 -5.75 -7.70
CA TRP A 398 -10.80 -6.48 -8.77
C TRP A 398 -9.78 -7.38 -9.47
N PRO A 399 -9.98 -8.72 -9.54
CA PRO A 399 -9.04 -9.60 -10.21
C PRO A 399 -8.71 -9.22 -11.66
N ALA A 400 -9.66 -8.65 -12.42
CA ALA A 400 -9.41 -8.25 -13.81
C ALA A 400 -8.53 -6.99 -13.94
N TRP A 401 -8.25 -6.26 -12.86
CA TRP A 401 -7.26 -5.19 -12.91
C TRP A 401 -5.90 -5.69 -13.36
N ASP A 402 -5.52 -6.91 -12.97
CA ASP A 402 -4.21 -7.46 -13.34
C ASP A 402 -4.13 -7.69 -14.88
N GLU A 403 -5.25 -7.97 -15.55
CA GLU A 403 -5.33 -8.07 -17.02
C GLU A 403 -5.33 -6.70 -17.69
N VAL A 404 -6.14 -5.76 -17.20
CA VAL A 404 -6.24 -4.39 -17.75
C VAL A 404 -4.92 -3.61 -17.59
N LEU A 405 -4.11 -3.98 -16.59
CA LEU A 405 -2.85 -3.35 -16.23
C LEU A 405 -1.62 -4.19 -16.60
N GLU A 406 -1.76 -5.23 -17.41
CA GLU A 406 -0.65 -6.05 -17.93
C GLU A 406 0.33 -5.20 -18.78
N ALA A 407 1.61 -5.54 -18.89
CA ALA A 407 2.55 -4.76 -19.72
C ALA A 407 2.02 -4.52 -21.16
N HIS A 408 2.27 -3.34 -21.72
CA HIS A 408 1.94 -3.02 -23.13
C HIS A 408 3.14 -2.42 -23.85
N ASP A 409 3.17 -2.58 -25.17
CA ASP A 409 4.24 -2.01 -26.01
C ASP A 409 4.07 -0.49 -26.11
N ASP A 410 5.14 0.26 -25.83
CA ASP A 410 5.16 1.72 -26.01
C ASP A 410 4.83 2.11 -27.47
N ALA A 411 5.12 1.23 -28.45
CA ALA A 411 4.83 1.45 -29.86
C ALA A 411 3.32 1.48 -30.18
N ASP A 412 2.50 0.79 -29.37
CA ASP A 412 1.04 0.76 -29.53
C ASP A 412 0.36 2.03 -28.97
N GLY A 413 1.14 2.91 -28.34
CA GLY A 413 0.65 4.12 -27.70
C GLY A 413 0.03 3.86 -26.32
N PRO A 414 -0.59 4.89 -25.70
CA PRO A 414 -1.12 4.78 -24.34
C PRO A 414 -2.25 3.75 -24.23
N ARG A 415 -2.35 3.08 -23.07
CA ARG A 415 -3.45 2.15 -22.74
C ARG A 415 -4.80 2.81 -22.97
N ASP A 416 -5.71 2.05 -23.59
CA ASP A 416 -7.11 2.44 -23.70
C ASP A 416 -7.85 2.14 -22.39
N LEU A 417 -7.82 3.09 -21.46
CA LEU A 417 -8.65 3.04 -20.25
C LEU A 417 -10.01 3.76 -20.41
N ARG A 418 -10.33 4.23 -21.63
CA ARG A 418 -11.46 5.13 -21.97
C ARG A 418 -11.52 6.39 -21.08
N GLU A 419 -12.31 7.39 -21.47
CA GLU A 419 -12.26 8.72 -20.79
C GLU A 419 -12.68 8.70 -19.30
N ASN A 420 -13.51 7.73 -18.89
CA ASN A 420 -14.05 7.64 -17.52
C ASN A 420 -13.53 6.43 -16.72
N CYS A 421 -12.40 5.83 -17.12
CA CYS A 421 -11.82 4.68 -16.43
C CYS A 421 -12.77 3.48 -16.30
N LYS A 422 -13.72 3.30 -17.22
CA LYS A 422 -14.75 2.25 -17.15
C LYS A 422 -14.15 0.85 -17.11
N GLU A 423 -13.01 0.67 -17.76
CA GLU A 423 -12.26 -0.58 -17.76
C GLU A 423 -11.56 -0.87 -16.43
N LEU A 424 -11.40 0.15 -15.56
CA LEU A 424 -10.91 -0.03 -14.18
C LEU A 424 -12.07 -0.08 -13.17
N PHE A 425 -13.16 0.63 -13.42
CA PHE A 425 -14.29 0.73 -12.51
C PHE A 425 -15.58 0.42 -13.27
N PRO A 426 -15.95 -0.87 -13.36
CA PRO A 426 -17.04 -1.30 -14.21
C PRO A 426 -18.41 -1.02 -13.58
N TYR A 427 -19.42 -0.88 -14.43
CA TYR A 427 -20.79 -0.47 -14.05
C TYR A 427 -21.70 -1.61 -13.57
N TYR A 428 -21.15 -2.76 -13.18
CA TYR A 428 -21.96 -3.96 -12.84
C TYR A 428 -22.95 -3.74 -11.69
N GLU A 429 -22.69 -2.75 -10.83
CA GLU A 429 -23.46 -2.47 -9.61
C GLU A 429 -24.11 -1.07 -9.61
N LYS A 430 -24.31 -0.52 -10.80
CA LYS A 430 -24.84 0.83 -10.97
C LYS A 430 -26.27 0.93 -10.42
N ARG A 431 -26.49 1.83 -9.47
CA ARG A 431 -27.83 2.29 -9.10
C ARG A 431 -28.31 3.39 -10.06
N LEU A 432 -29.61 3.65 -10.11
CA LEU A 432 -30.22 4.65 -11.01
C LEU A 432 -29.55 6.03 -10.88
N GLU A 433 -29.16 6.38 -9.66
CA GLU A 433 -28.52 7.63 -9.27
C GLU A 433 -27.01 7.69 -9.48
N ASP A 434 -26.33 6.56 -9.71
CA ASP A 434 -24.86 6.54 -9.84
C ASP A 434 -24.44 7.24 -11.15
N LYS A 435 -23.41 8.09 -11.09
CA LYS A 435 -22.89 8.76 -12.30
C LYS A 435 -21.95 7.81 -13.03
N ASP A 436 -21.10 7.11 -12.28
CA ASP A 436 -20.14 6.17 -12.83
C ASP A 436 -19.86 4.92 -11.99
N GLY A 437 -18.77 4.22 -12.31
CA GLY A 437 -18.33 3.04 -11.58
C GLY A 437 -17.64 3.37 -10.25
N VAL A 438 -17.36 4.64 -9.98
CA VAL A 438 -16.67 5.10 -8.77
C VAL A 438 -17.60 5.04 -7.55
N GLU A 439 -18.88 5.41 -7.67
CA GLU A 439 -19.79 5.33 -6.53
C GLU A 439 -20.04 3.89 -6.05
N PRO A 440 -20.31 2.90 -6.92
CA PRO A 440 -20.34 1.50 -6.50
C PRO A 440 -19.03 1.03 -5.87
N PHE A 441 -17.90 1.41 -6.45
CA PHE A 441 -16.58 1.07 -5.90
C PHE A 441 -16.37 1.62 -4.48
N VAL A 442 -16.62 2.91 -4.27
CA VAL A 442 -16.54 3.56 -2.94
C VAL A 442 -17.51 2.91 -1.96
N ARG A 443 -18.71 2.54 -2.41
CA ARG A 443 -19.70 1.83 -1.58
C ARG A 443 -19.12 0.51 -1.05
N ARG A 444 -18.45 -0.27 -1.89
CA ARG A 444 -17.77 -1.52 -1.47
C ARG A 444 -16.59 -1.29 -0.54
N ILE A 445 -15.79 -0.23 -0.76
CA ILE A 445 -14.77 0.17 0.21
C ILE A 445 -15.41 0.43 1.57
N ARG A 446 -16.50 1.20 1.63
CA ARG A 446 -17.18 1.56 2.90
C ARG A 446 -17.77 0.34 3.61
N GLU A 447 -18.36 -0.60 2.87
CA GLU A 447 -18.89 -1.86 3.42
C GLU A 447 -17.78 -2.68 4.11
N ILE A 448 -16.66 -2.87 3.42
CA ILE A 448 -15.52 -3.61 3.97
C ILE A 448 -14.84 -2.84 5.11
N HIS A 449 -14.71 -1.52 4.97
CA HIS A 449 -14.15 -0.67 6.01
C HIS A 449 -14.96 -0.71 7.31
N ALA A 450 -16.29 -0.72 7.20
CA ALA A 450 -17.20 -0.88 8.32
C ALA A 450 -17.08 -2.27 8.95
N LEU A 451 -17.01 -3.32 8.14
CA LEU A 451 -16.79 -4.69 8.60
C LEU A 451 -15.51 -4.79 9.45
N ILE A 452 -14.37 -4.34 8.91
CA ILE A 452 -13.08 -4.41 9.61
C ILE A 452 -13.07 -3.53 10.87
N SER A 453 -13.63 -2.31 10.79
CA SER A 453 -13.66 -1.39 11.93
C SER A 453 -14.56 -1.86 13.08
N SER A 454 -15.53 -2.74 12.79
CA SER A 454 -16.41 -3.33 13.82
C SER A 454 -15.76 -4.49 14.59
N MET A 455 -14.60 -4.96 14.14
CA MET A 455 -13.96 -6.16 14.67
C MET A 455 -12.90 -5.82 15.74
N ASP A 456 -12.92 -6.60 16.81
CA ASP A 456 -11.91 -6.56 17.87
C ASP A 456 -10.76 -7.52 17.58
N ASP A 457 -9.58 -7.15 18.08
CA ASP A 457 -8.35 -7.96 18.05
C ASP A 457 -8.35 -9.05 19.14
N LYS A 458 -9.41 -9.09 19.96
CA LYS A 458 -9.62 -10.11 20.99
C LYS A 458 -10.25 -11.35 20.36
N PRO A 459 -9.94 -12.57 20.83
CA PRO A 459 -10.62 -13.75 20.35
C PRO A 459 -12.14 -13.62 20.58
N PRO A 460 -13.00 -14.08 19.66
CA PRO A 460 -14.43 -14.14 19.91
C PRO A 460 -14.66 -14.99 21.16
N ALA A 461 -15.51 -14.51 22.07
CA ALA A 461 -15.70 -15.03 23.42
C ALA A 461 -16.04 -16.54 23.49
N ARG A 462 -16.36 -17.19 22.35
CA ARG A 462 -16.70 -18.61 22.26
C ARG A 462 -15.52 -19.57 22.03
N LEU A 463 -14.27 -19.09 21.94
CA LEU A 463 -13.09 -19.96 21.72
C LEU A 463 -12.23 -20.21 22.98
N ALA A 464 -12.62 -19.67 24.16
CA ALA A 464 -11.96 -19.99 25.43
C ALA A 464 -12.61 -21.19 26.16
N GLU A 465 -13.77 -21.66 25.70
CA GLU A 465 -14.57 -22.69 26.36
C GLU A 465 -15.04 -23.74 25.35
N SER A 466 -14.12 -24.49 24.75
CA SER A 466 -14.49 -25.74 24.07
C SER A 466 -13.39 -26.79 24.21
N VAL A 467 -12.97 -27.05 25.45
CA VAL A 467 -12.58 -28.39 25.87
C VAL A 467 -13.82 -28.98 26.54
N ALA A 468 -14.56 -29.76 25.76
CA ALA A 468 -15.61 -30.71 26.15
C ALA A 468 -16.72 -30.22 27.11
N GLN A 469 -17.93 -30.03 26.58
CA GLN A 469 -19.12 -30.84 26.93
C GLN A 469 -20.27 -30.53 25.94
N PRO A 470 -21.13 -31.51 25.61
CA PRO A 470 -22.29 -31.28 24.73
C PRO A 470 -23.47 -30.79 25.56
N ALA A 471 -24.08 -29.67 25.19
CA ALA A 471 -25.41 -29.31 25.68
C ALA A 471 -26.11 -28.34 24.71
N GLU A 472 -27.14 -28.90 24.07
CA GLU A 472 -28.49 -28.38 23.78
C GLU A 472 -28.68 -26.98 23.17
N GLU A 473 -29.31 -26.99 21.98
CA GLU A 473 -29.95 -25.87 21.30
C GLU A 473 -31.06 -25.26 22.16
N GLU A 474 -30.99 -23.95 22.43
CA GLU A 474 -32.20 -23.14 22.63
C GLU A 474 -31.93 -21.65 22.33
N ASP A 475 -32.71 -21.13 21.39
CA ASP A 475 -33.20 -19.75 21.23
C ASP A 475 -32.26 -18.55 21.41
N LEU A 476 -31.80 -17.99 20.27
CA LEU A 476 -31.65 -16.54 20.10
C LEU A 476 -32.10 -16.10 18.70
N LEU A 477 -33.41 -16.19 18.47
CA LEU A 477 -34.14 -15.46 17.44
C LEU A 477 -34.75 -14.20 18.08
N LEU A 478 -34.65 -13.07 17.35
CA LEU A 478 -35.38 -11.79 17.52
C LEU A 478 -34.84 -10.87 18.64
N SER A 479 -34.47 -9.61 18.38
CA SER A 479 -35.35 -8.59 17.83
C SER A 479 -34.56 -7.41 17.24
N TRP A 480 -35.01 -6.93 16.07
CA TRP A 480 -34.88 -5.54 15.64
C TRP A 480 -36.30 -5.02 15.52
N GLY A 481 -36.63 -3.96 16.25
CA GLY A 481 -37.92 -3.28 16.21
C GLY A 481 -37.71 -1.78 16.08
N ASP A 482 -38.44 -1.23 15.11
CA ASP A 482 -38.79 0.16 14.75
C ASP A 482 -37.70 1.21 14.50
#